data_AF-A0A965ZV71-F1
#
_entry.id   AF-A0A965ZV71-F1
#
_cell.length_a   1.000
_cell.length_b   1.000
_cell.length_c   1.000
_cell.angle_alpha   90.00
_cell.angle_beta   90.00
_cell.angle_gamma   90.00
#
_symmetry.space_group_name_H-M   'P 1'
#
loop_
_entity.id
_entity.type
_entity.pdbx_description
1 polymer ?
#
loop_
_entity_poly.entity_id
_entity_poly.type
_entity_poly.pdbx_seq_one_letter_code
_entity_poly.pdbx_strand_id
1 'polypeptide(L)'
;TRPVIGMVQGTDAIDLQRGISFDEFIAAVIGQEAMQLDPHWRPQYLYMENIKHLSKVYRLENIGKLQVDLCDITGSSLQLRHRNKTRKSDELLTGIAAMPSADIEALGSFDPRSFESSDMYNALADYYQRDLELYLGAE
;
A
#
# COMPACT_ATOMS: atom_id res chain seq x y z
N THR A 1 4.92 -4.78 -10.94
CA THR A 1 5.07 -3.37 -11.42
C THR A 1 5.32 -3.23 -12.91
N ARG A 2 6.34 -3.86 -13.53
CA ARG A 2 6.59 -3.76 -14.99
C ARG A 2 5.38 -4.10 -15.88
N PRO A 3 4.57 -5.13 -15.58
CA PRO A 3 3.37 -5.42 -16.38
C PRO A 3 2.34 -4.28 -16.37
N VAL A 4 2.17 -3.62 -15.21
CA VAL A 4 1.27 -2.47 -15.07
C VAL A 4 1.78 -1.28 -15.89
N ILE A 5 3.08 -1.00 -15.84
CA ILE A 5 3.70 0.05 -16.65
C ILE A 5 3.50 -0.23 -18.15
N GLY A 6 3.72 -1.47 -18.60
CA GLY A 6 3.50 -1.86 -20.00
C GLY A 6 2.06 -1.71 -20.45
N MET A 7 1.10 -2.09 -19.60
CA MET A 7 -0.32 -1.92 -19.86
C MET A 7 -0.70 -0.43 -20.00
N VAL A 8 -0.23 0.42 -19.08
CA VAL A 8 -0.51 1.86 -19.11
C VAL A 8 0.15 2.53 -20.32
N GLN A 9 1.42 2.20 -20.61
CA GLN A 9 2.15 2.81 -21.73
C GLN A 9 1.76 2.22 -23.09
N GLY A 10 1.01 1.11 -23.13
CA GLY A 10 0.55 0.46 -24.36
C GLY A 10 1.67 -0.17 -25.20
N THR A 11 2.80 -0.51 -24.58
CA THR A 11 3.99 -1.04 -25.28
C THR A 11 4.78 -2.02 -24.40
N ASP A 12 5.37 -3.04 -25.04
CA ASP A 12 6.31 -3.95 -24.38
C ASP A 12 7.70 -3.31 -24.16
N ALA A 13 8.03 -2.30 -24.96
CA ALA A 13 9.25 -1.51 -24.83
C ALA A 13 9.04 -0.38 -23.82
N ILE A 14 8.84 -0.75 -22.56
CA ILE A 14 8.49 0.19 -21.49
C ILE A 14 9.59 1.22 -21.19
N ASP A 15 9.18 2.48 -21.05
CA ASP A 15 10.03 3.57 -20.59
C ASP A 15 9.98 3.66 -19.06
N LEU A 16 10.97 3.04 -18.42
CA LEU A 16 11.14 3.06 -16.97
C LEU A 16 11.69 4.39 -16.45
N GLN A 17 12.32 5.20 -17.31
CA GLN A 17 12.84 6.50 -16.90
C GLN A 17 11.70 7.51 -16.79
N ARG A 18 10.76 7.49 -17.72
CA ARG A 18 9.53 8.29 -17.61
C ARG A 18 8.60 7.74 -16.52
N GLY A 19 8.46 6.42 -16.48
CA GLY A 19 7.50 5.76 -15.59
C GLY A 19 6.05 6.09 -15.93
N ILE A 20 5.20 6.04 -14.91
CA ILE A 20 3.77 6.37 -14.95
C ILE A 20 3.42 7.15 -13.68
N SER A 21 2.34 7.91 -13.72
CA SER A 21 1.80 8.60 -12.55
C SER A 21 1.13 7.63 -11.58
N PHE A 22 0.89 8.10 -10.35
CA PHE A 22 0.13 7.33 -9.36
C PHE A 22 -1.31 7.11 -9.84
N ASP A 23 -1.95 8.11 -10.43
CA ASP A 23 -3.33 7.99 -10.94
C ASP A 23 -3.44 6.96 -12.06
N GLU A 24 -2.52 6.97 -13.02
CA GLU A 24 -2.47 5.95 -14.08
C GLU A 24 -2.22 4.54 -13.51
N PHE A 25 -1.34 4.44 -12.51
CA PHE A 25 -1.07 3.19 -11.83
C PHE A 25 -2.32 2.66 -11.09
N ILE A 26 -3.02 3.52 -10.33
CA ILE A 26 -4.22 3.14 -9.60
C ILE A 26 -5.33 2.74 -10.57
N ALA A 27 -5.60 3.53 -11.62
CA ALA A 27 -6.60 3.20 -12.63
C ALA A 27 -6.34 1.82 -13.26
N ALA A 28 -5.08 1.51 -13.52
CA ALA A 28 -4.66 0.20 -14.01
C ALA A 28 -4.87 -0.95 -13.00
N VAL A 29 -4.64 -0.71 -11.71
CA VAL A 29 -4.81 -1.72 -10.65
C VAL A 29 -6.29 -2.00 -10.40
N ILE A 30 -7.10 -0.97 -10.19
CA ILE A 30 -8.52 -1.13 -9.83
C ILE A 30 -9.38 -1.61 -11.01
N GLY A 31 -8.87 -1.49 -12.25
CA GLY A 31 -9.52 -2.00 -13.46
C GLY A 31 -9.32 -3.51 -13.70
N GLN A 32 -8.54 -4.20 -12.88
CA GLN A 32 -8.24 -5.63 -13.02
C GLN A 32 -9.02 -6.48 -12.00
N GLU A 33 -9.20 -7.76 -12.30
CA GLU A 33 -9.72 -8.72 -11.33
C GLU A 33 -8.68 -8.97 -10.22
N ALA A 34 -9.13 -8.94 -8.97
CA ALA A 34 -8.24 -8.89 -7.81
C ALA A 34 -7.30 -10.11 -7.68
N MET A 35 -7.76 -11.30 -8.06
CA MET A 35 -6.92 -12.51 -8.02
C MET A 35 -5.91 -12.59 -9.18
N GLN A 36 -6.09 -11.81 -10.24
CA GLN A 36 -5.12 -11.67 -11.33
C GLN A 36 -4.04 -10.62 -11.06
N LEU A 37 -4.24 -9.76 -10.07
CA LEU A 37 -3.21 -8.79 -9.66
C LEU A 37 -1.96 -9.49 -9.15
N ASP A 38 -0.84 -8.80 -9.37
CA ASP A 38 0.43 -9.04 -8.67
C ASP A 38 0.14 -9.12 -7.16
N PRO A 39 0.68 -10.13 -6.44
CA PRO A 39 0.43 -10.31 -5.02
C PRO A 39 0.70 -9.07 -4.16
N HIS A 40 1.60 -8.18 -4.60
CA HIS A 40 1.92 -6.95 -3.88
C HIS A 40 0.77 -5.92 -3.89
N TRP A 41 -0.12 -5.98 -4.88
CA TRP A 41 -1.25 -5.05 -5.04
C TRP A 41 -2.60 -5.71 -4.79
N ARG A 42 -2.64 -7.03 -4.60
CA ARG A 42 -3.88 -7.73 -4.28
C ARG A 42 -4.40 -7.29 -2.91
N PRO A 43 -5.72 -7.02 -2.76
CA PRO A 43 -6.33 -6.78 -1.46
C PRO A 43 -5.97 -7.85 -0.43
N GLN A 44 -5.56 -7.42 0.76
CA GLN A 44 -5.06 -8.27 1.83
C GLN A 44 -6.14 -9.21 2.37
N TYR A 45 -7.40 -8.76 2.43
CA TYR A 45 -8.53 -9.54 2.91
C TYR A 45 -8.70 -10.86 2.15
N LEU A 46 -8.30 -10.92 0.87
CA LEU A 46 -8.38 -12.13 0.05
C LEU A 46 -7.46 -13.25 0.55
N TYR A 47 -6.34 -12.90 1.19
CA TYR A 47 -5.46 -13.90 1.82
C TYR A 47 -6.03 -14.42 3.15
N MET A 48 -6.99 -13.68 3.73
CA MET A 48 -7.52 -13.94 5.07
C MET A 48 -8.88 -14.64 5.04
N GLU A 49 -9.58 -14.60 3.91
CA GLU A 49 -10.96 -15.09 3.76
C GLU A 49 -11.13 -16.57 4.14
N ASN A 50 -10.07 -17.38 4.01
CA ASN A 50 -10.08 -18.82 4.35
C ASN A 50 -9.48 -19.15 5.72
N ILE A 51 -9.08 -18.15 6.51
CA ILE A 51 -8.52 -18.35 7.85
C ILE A 51 -9.67 -18.47 8.86
N LYS A 52 -9.99 -19.70 9.27
CA LYS A 52 -11.09 -19.98 10.19
C LYS A 52 -10.93 -19.37 11.59
N HIS A 53 -9.70 -19.15 12.02
CA HIS A 53 -9.36 -18.71 13.38
C HIS A 53 -8.33 -17.58 13.34
N LEU A 54 -8.75 -16.43 12.80
CA LEU A 54 -7.97 -15.22 12.88
C LEU A 54 -8.20 -14.56 14.26
N SER A 55 -7.27 -14.75 15.19
CA SER A 55 -7.41 -14.22 16.55
C SER A 55 -7.21 -12.71 16.62
N LYS A 56 -6.19 -12.18 15.92
CA LYS A 56 -5.78 -10.78 15.97
C LYS A 56 -5.13 -10.34 14.67
N VAL A 57 -5.31 -9.06 14.33
CA VAL A 57 -4.59 -8.35 13.26
C VAL A 57 -3.88 -7.18 13.93
N TYR A 58 -2.62 -6.95 13.57
CA TYR A 58 -1.83 -5.85 14.13
C TYR A 58 -1.38 -4.91 13.02
N ARG A 59 -1.35 -3.63 13.34
CA ARG A 59 -0.74 -2.62 12.47
C ARG A 59 0.77 -2.58 12.68
N LEU A 60 1.53 -2.14 11.68
CA LEU A 60 3.00 -2.09 11.76
C LEU A 60 3.48 -1.15 12.87
N GLU A 61 2.79 -0.02 13.07
CA GLU A 61 3.00 0.93 14.16
C GLU A 61 2.81 0.31 15.55
N ASN A 62 2.08 -0.81 15.63
CA ASN A 62 1.73 -1.51 16.86
C ASN A 62 2.54 -2.81 17.05
N ILE A 63 3.71 -2.93 16.39
CA ILE A 63 4.57 -4.12 16.50
C ILE A 63 4.97 -4.47 17.95
N GLY A 64 5.03 -3.48 18.84
CA GLY A 64 5.28 -3.70 20.26
C GLY A 64 4.16 -4.49 20.94
N LYS A 65 2.91 -4.25 20.55
CA LYS A 65 1.75 -4.99 21.07
C LYS A 65 1.77 -6.44 20.59
N LEU A 66 2.09 -6.65 19.31
CA LEU A 66 2.33 -8.00 18.77
C LEU A 66 3.41 -8.74 19.57
N GLN A 67 4.51 -8.07 19.92
CA GLN A 67 5.58 -8.71 20.70
C GLN A 67 5.10 -9.16 22.08
N VAL A 68 4.37 -8.31 22.80
CA VAL A 68 3.81 -8.64 24.12
C VAL A 68 2.89 -9.85 24.01
N ASP A 69 1.95 -9.82 23.07
CA ASP A 69 0.98 -10.90 22.91
C ASP A 69 1.64 -12.22 22.51
N LEU A 70 2.68 -12.20 21.66
CA LEU A 70 3.46 -13.40 21.32
C LEU A 70 4.21 -13.94 22.54
N CYS A 71 4.77 -13.08 23.39
CA CYS A 71 5.42 -13.51 24.63
C CYS A 71 4.42 -14.18 25.57
N ASP A 72 3.22 -13.62 25.72
CA ASP A 72 2.16 -14.17 26.58
C ASP A 72 1.64 -15.52 26.06
N ILE A 73 1.48 -15.66 24.74
CA ILE A 73 1.00 -16.90 24.10
C ILE A 73 2.05 -18.02 24.18
N THR A 74 3.32 -17.69 23.96
CA THR A 74 4.38 -18.70 23.81
C THR A 74 5.21 -18.93 25.08
N GLY A 75 5.05 -18.07 26.10
CA GLY A 75 5.92 -18.02 27.28
C GLY A 75 7.38 -17.65 26.96
N SER A 76 7.67 -17.25 25.72
CA SER A 76 9.03 -17.03 25.22
C SER A 76 9.25 -15.57 24.88
N SER A 77 10.40 -15.02 25.31
CA SER A 77 10.78 -13.65 24.96
C SER A 77 11.19 -13.56 23.49
N LEU A 78 10.48 -12.74 22.73
CA LEU A 78 10.82 -12.39 21.35
C LEU A 78 11.18 -10.90 21.29
N GLN A 79 12.21 -10.54 20.52
CA GLN A 79 12.51 -9.13 20.22
C GLN A 79 12.24 -8.84 18.74
N LEU A 80 11.14 -8.15 18.47
CA LEU A 80 10.81 -7.64 17.16
C LEU A 80 11.55 -6.32 16.92
N ARG A 81 12.20 -6.19 15.75
CA ARG A 81 12.96 -4.98 15.39
C ARG A 81 12.18 -4.12 14.41
N HIS A 82 11.94 -2.86 14.76
CA HIS A 82 11.40 -1.88 13.84
C HIS A 82 12.53 -1.24 13.02
N ARG A 83 12.90 -1.85 11.88
CA ARG A 83 14.00 -1.35 11.02
C ARG A 83 13.56 -0.28 10.02
N ASN A 84 12.29 -0.27 9.63
CA ASN A 84 11.79 0.67 8.63
C ASN A 84 11.43 1.99 9.32
N LYS A 85 12.17 3.05 9.04
CA LYS A 85 11.77 4.43 9.33
C LYS A 85 11.61 5.13 7.99
N THR A 86 10.38 5.30 7.53
CA THR A 86 10.09 6.15 6.38
C THR A 86 10.40 7.59 6.77
N ARG A 87 11.20 8.29 5.95
CA ARG A 87 11.36 9.74 6.10
C ARG A 87 10.06 10.38 5.65
N LYS A 88 9.37 11.05 6.59
CA LYS A 88 8.16 11.82 6.32
C LYS A 88 8.46 13.29 6.57
N SER A 89 7.90 14.16 5.73
CA SER A 89 7.79 15.60 5.98
C SER A 89 6.33 15.90 6.30
N ASP A 90 6.06 17.01 6.98
CA ASP A 90 4.71 17.52 7.21
C ASP A 90 4.18 18.32 6.00
N GLU A 91 5.00 18.48 4.97
CA GLU A 91 4.64 19.21 3.74
C GLU A 91 3.64 18.43 2.90
N LEU A 92 2.47 19.04 2.68
CA LEU A 92 1.43 18.54 1.80
C LEU A 92 1.59 19.16 0.41
N LEU A 93 1.80 18.31 -0.59
CA LEU A 93 1.91 18.71 -1.98
C LEU A 93 0.61 18.37 -2.72
N THR A 94 0.20 19.25 -3.62
CA THR A 94 -1.02 19.06 -4.42
C THR A 94 -0.67 18.59 -5.83
N GLY A 95 -1.52 17.75 -6.42
CA GLY A 95 -1.34 17.29 -7.81
C GLY A 95 -0.24 16.26 -8.02
N ILE A 96 0.45 15.80 -6.96
CA ILE A 96 1.52 14.82 -7.08
C ILE A 96 1.05 13.46 -7.62
N ALA A 97 -0.23 13.15 -7.48
CA ALA A 97 -0.81 11.89 -7.93
C ALA A 97 -0.80 11.77 -9.47
N ALA A 98 -0.92 12.90 -10.17
CA ALA A 98 -0.87 12.98 -11.63
C ALA A 98 0.56 13.17 -12.19
N MET A 99 1.56 13.39 -11.33
CA MET A 99 2.94 13.56 -11.76
C MET A 99 3.57 12.21 -12.15
N PRO A 100 4.40 12.16 -13.21
CA PRO A 100 5.23 11.00 -13.50
C PRO A 100 6.14 10.65 -12.31
N SER A 101 6.36 9.35 -12.09
CA SER A 101 7.17 8.89 -10.94
C SER A 101 8.57 9.51 -10.88
N ALA A 102 9.20 9.79 -12.02
CA ALA A 102 10.51 10.43 -12.09
C ALA A 102 10.52 11.87 -11.54
N ASP A 103 9.44 12.61 -11.74
CA ASP A 103 9.30 13.97 -11.22
C ASP A 103 9.06 13.95 -9.71
N ILE A 104 8.34 12.93 -9.21
CA ILE A 104 8.10 12.74 -7.77
C ILE A 104 9.41 12.45 -7.02
N GLU A 105 10.32 11.64 -7.59
CA GLU A 105 11.61 11.33 -6.98
C GLU A 105 12.46 12.60 -6.75
N ALA A 106 12.29 13.63 -7.58
CA ALA A 106 12.99 14.90 -7.45
C ALA A 106 12.46 15.80 -6.31
N LEU A 107 11.24 15.56 -5.81
CA LEU A 107 10.58 16.39 -4.78
C LEU A 107 11.13 16.16 -3.36
N GLY A 108 11.87 15.07 -3.12
CA GLY A 108 12.35 14.72 -1.79
C GLY A 108 11.25 14.14 -0.89
N SER A 109 11.26 14.46 0.41
CA SER A 109 10.28 13.92 1.36
C SER A 109 9.08 14.84 1.52
N PHE A 110 7.89 14.29 1.37
CA PHE A 110 6.60 14.96 1.59
C PHE A 110 5.68 14.06 2.43
N ASP A 111 4.53 14.59 2.83
CA ASP A 111 3.52 13.85 3.56
C ASP A 111 2.76 12.92 2.60
N PRO A 112 2.66 11.59 2.87
CA PRO A 112 1.91 10.66 2.03
C PRO A 112 0.44 11.05 1.79
N ARG A 113 -0.17 11.84 2.68
CA ARG A 113 -1.54 12.37 2.51
C ARG A 113 -1.68 13.27 1.28
N SER A 114 -0.57 13.70 0.68
CA SER A 114 -0.55 14.42 -0.60
C SER A 114 -1.24 13.64 -1.74
N PHE A 115 -1.28 12.30 -1.67
CA PHE A 115 -2.01 11.45 -2.63
C PHE A 115 -3.52 11.35 -2.36
N GLU A 116 -4.01 11.80 -1.20
CA GLU A 116 -5.46 11.76 -0.87
C GLU A 116 -6.27 12.76 -1.69
N SER A 117 -5.60 13.75 -2.30
CA SER A 117 -6.21 14.71 -3.21
C SER A 117 -6.46 14.17 -4.63
N SER A 118 -6.07 12.93 -4.90
CA SER A 118 -6.28 12.27 -6.20
C SER A 118 -7.76 12.09 -6.52
N ASP A 119 -8.13 12.30 -7.79
CA ASP A 119 -9.46 11.97 -8.30
C ASP A 119 -9.78 10.46 -8.18
N MET A 120 -8.74 9.62 -8.12
CA MET A 120 -8.85 8.17 -7.95
C MET A 120 -8.98 7.74 -6.49
N TYR A 121 -8.83 8.66 -5.53
CA TYR A 121 -8.81 8.31 -4.10
C TYR A 121 -10.06 7.56 -3.65
N ASN A 122 -11.24 8.04 -4.02
CA ASN A 122 -12.50 7.39 -3.63
C ASN A 122 -12.64 6.00 -4.27
N ALA A 123 -12.31 5.87 -5.56
CA ALA A 123 -12.36 4.59 -6.25
C ALA A 123 -11.36 3.58 -5.67
N LEU A 124 -10.19 4.06 -5.24
CA LEU A 124 -9.20 3.25 -4.53
C LEU A 124 -9.71 2.81 -3.15
N ALA A 125 -10.29 3.73 -2.40
CA ALA A 125 -10.86 3.45 -1.08
C ALA A 125 -11.98 2.40 -1.17
N ASP A 126 -12.85 2.51 -2.17
CA ASP A 126 -13.90 1.53 -2.43
C ASP A 126 -13.32 0.15 -2.81
N TYR A 127 -12.31 0.13 -3.70
CA TYR A 127 -11.67 -1.12 -4.13
C TYR A 127 -10.99 -1.88 -2.97
N TYR A 128 -10.37 -1.16 -2.03
CA TYR A 128 -9.74 -1.72 -0.83
C TYR A 128 -10.59 -1.59 0.44
N GLN A 129 -11.91 -1.38 0.32
CA GLN A 129 -12.77 -1.07 1.48
C GLN A 129 -12.63 -2.12 2.61
N ARG A 130 -12.66 -3.41 2.28
CA ARG A 130 -12.52 -4.48 3.28
C ARG A 130 -11.16 -4.47 3.96
N ASP A 131 -10.10 -4.08 3.26
CA ASP A 131 -8.77 -3.92 3.85
C ASP A 131 -8.74 -2.73 4.81
N LEU A 132 -9.41 -1.62 4.45
CA LEU A 132 -9.54 -0.46 5.34
C LEU A 132 -10.31 -0.82 6.60
N GLU A 133 -11.41 -1.57 6.48
CA GLU A 133 -12.18 -2.07 7.63
C GLU A 133 -11.33 -2.97 8.54
N LEU A 134 -10.55 -3.89 7.97
CA LEU A 134 -9.61 -4.73 8.72
C LEU A 134 -8.52 -3.89 9.41
N TYR A 135 -7.97 -2.88 8.72
CA TYR A 135 -6.94 -2.00 9.26
C TYR A 135 -7.46 -1.11 10.39
N LEU A 136 -8.67 -0.56 10.26
CA LEU A 136 -9.31 0.28 11.29
C LEU A 136 -9.70 -0.53 12.54
N GLY A 137 -9.98 -1.83 12.38
CA GLY A 137 -10.23 -2.75 13.48
C GLY A 137 -8.98 -3.40 14.08
N ALA A 138 -7.80 -3.15 13.53
CA ALA A 138 -6.55 -3.80 13.95
C ALA A 138 -5.96 -3.18 15.24
N GLU A 139 -5.27 -4.01 16.02
CA GLU A 139 -4.60 -3.63 17.27
C GLU A 139 -3.32 -2.82 17.06
#